data_AF-A0A6N6NNL2-F1
#
_entry.id   AF-A0A6N6NNL2-F1
#
_cell.length_a   1.000
_cell.length_b   1.000
_cell.length_c   1.000
_cell.angle_alpha   90.00
_cell.angle_beta   90.00
_cell.angle_gamma   90.00
#
_symmetry.space_group_name_H-M   'P 1'
#
loop_
_entity.id
_entity.type
_entity.pdbx_description
1 polymer ?
#
loop_
_entity_poly.entity_id
_entity_poly.type
_entity_poly.pdbx_seq_one_letter_code
_entity_poly.pdbx_strand_id
1 'polypeptide(L)'
;MPGATRASACICAAPASLLLVGYLAVTETPNTVAVTVFLAVAQALYFGALAQEPACVKAGFHPSHAAMTFPFVVATTALSSGMSFLSPAGMALPPALFALSAVENALACAMTELVLFKYVRFLSERSNNRG
;
A
#
# COMPACT_ATOMS: atom_id res chain seq x y z
N MET A 1 -24.18 -12.32 -5.52
CA MET A 1 -23.14 -12.93 -4.66
C MET A 1 -22.01 -11.92 -4.41
N PRO A 2 -22.00 -11.19 -3.29
CA PRO A 2 -21.15 -10.01 -3.08
C PRO A 2 -19.84 -10.28 -2.29
N GLY A 3 -19.09 -11.33 -2.67
CA GLY A 3 -17.79 -11.65 -2.05
C GLY A 3 -16.59 -11.50 -3.00
N ALA A 4 -16.76 -11.83 -4.29
CA ALA A 4 -15.68 -11.88 -5.27
C ALA A 4 -15.23 -10.51 -5.81
N THR A 5 -16.09 -9.48 -5.77
CA THR A 5 -15.81 -8.16 -6.36
C THR A 5 -14.79 -7.32 -5.57
N ARG A 6 -14.69 -7.50 -4.25
CA ARG A 6 -13.76 -6.70 -3.42
C ARG A 6 -12.31 -7.10 -3.61
N ALA A 7 -12.03 -8.39 -3.80
CA ALA A 7 -10.69 -8.90 -4.09
C ALA A 7 -10.21 -8.44 -5.47
N SER A 8 -11.08 -8.48 -6.49
CA SER A 8 -10.73 -8.00 -7.84
C SER A 8 -10.46 -6.49 -7.90
N ALA A 9 -11.16 -5.68 -7.12
CA ALA A 9 -10.88 -4.24 -7.01
C ALA A 9 -9.50 -3.97 -6.37
N CYS A 10 -9.12 -4.76 -5.36
CA CYS A 10 -7.78 -4.70 -4.74
C CYS A 10 -6.67 -5.19 -5.69
N ILE A 11 -6.95 -6.20 -6.53
CA ILE A 11 -6.01 -6.69 -7.55
C ILE A 11 -5.86 -5.70 -8.71
N CYS A 12 -6.94 -5.04 -9.15
CA CYS A 12 -6.88 -3.98 -10.16
C CYS A 12 -6.27 -2.67 -9.62
N ALA A 13 -6.16 -2.51 -8.29
CA ALA A 13 -5.46 -1.40 -7.64
C ALA A 13 -3.93 -1.57 -7.66
N ALA A 14 -3.44 -2.80 -7.47
CA ALA A 14 -2.00 -3.10 -7.47
C ALA A 14 -1.21 -2.65 -8.72
N PRO A 15 -1.72 -2.75 -9.97
CA PRO A 15 -0.92 -2.42 -11.15
C PRO A 15 -0.55 -0.94 -11.21
N ALA A 16 -1.35 0.01 -10.72
CA ALA A 16 -1.00 1.42 -10.84
C ALA A 16 0.23 1.81 -10.00
N SER A 17 0.28 1.35 -8.74
CA SER A 17 1.42 1.60 -7.86
C SER A 17 2.67 0.81 -8.28
N LEU A 18 2.50 -0.43 -8.75
CA LEU A 18 3.59 -1.24 -9.31
C LEU A 18 4.09 -0.69 -10.65
N LEU A 19 3.21 -0.16 -11.50
CA LEU A 19 3.56 0.49 -12.75
C LEU A 19 4.34 1.76 -12.48
N LEU A 20 4.00 2.55 -11.46
CA LEU A 20 4.77 3.74 -11.11
C LEU A 20 6.19 3.41 -10.68
N VAL A 21 6.32 2.45 -9.75
CA VAL A 21 7.63 2.00 -9.24
C VAL A 21 8.45 1.37 -10.37
N GLY A 22 7.83 0.51 -11.19
CA GLY A 22 8.48 -0.12 -12.34
C GLY A 22 8.84 0.88 -13.45
N TYR A 23 7.99 1.87 -13.71
CA TYR A 23 8.22 2.92 -14.70
C TYR A 23 9.41 3.79 -14.29
N LEU A 24 9.50 4.18 -13.02
CA LEU A 24 10.65 4.91 -12.49
C LEU A 24 11.93 4.06 -12.45
N ALA A 25 11.82 2.75 -12.24
CA ALA A 25 12.98 1.85 -12.18
C ALA A 25 13.58 1.54 -13.56
N VAL A 26 12.77 1.54 -14.62
CA VAL A 26 13.19 1.16 -15.99
C VAL A 26 13.42 2.36 -16.90
N THR A 27 12.87 3.54 -16.59
CA THR A 27 12.92 4.71 -17.47
C THR A 27 13.91 5.76 -16.97
N GLU A 28 14.91 6.10 -17.78
CA GLU A 28 15.92 7.11 -17.42
C GLU A 28 15.41 8.56 -17.53
N THR A 29 14.43 8.82 -18.41
CA THR A 29 13.74 10.14 -18.54
C THR A 29 12.22 10.01 -18.36
N PRO A 30 11.72 9.75 -17.15
CA PRO A 30 10.29 9.60 -16.90
C PRO A 30 9.52 10.90 -17.18
N ASN A 31 8.34 10.78 -17.76
CA ASN A 31 7.45 11.94 -17.95
C ASN A 31 6.80 12.34 -16.61
N THR A 32 7.05 13.57 -16.17
CA THR A 32 6.52 14.14 -14.92
C THR A 32 4.99 14.11 -14.82
N VAL A 33 4.27 14.28 -15.94
CA VAL A 33 2.79 14.20 -15.96
C VAL A 33 2.33 12.77 -15.65
N ALA A 34 2.96 11.77 -16.27
CA ALA A 34 2.62 10.37 -16.04
C ALA A 34 2.88 9.98 -14.58
N VAL A 35 4.04 10.37 -14.03
CA VAL A 35 4.40 10.11 -12.62
C VAL A 35 3.37 10.73 -11.68
N THR A 36 2.93 11.97 -11.94
CA THR A 36 1.95 12.66 -11.11
C THR A 36 0.57 12.00 -11.14
N VAL A 37 0.11 11.56 -12.33
CA VAL A 37 -1.16 10.82 -12.47
C VAL A 37 -1.10 9.51 -11.72
N PHE A 38 -0.02 8.74 -11.88
CA PHE A 38 0.16 7.49 -11.15
C PHE A 38 0.25 7.70 -9.64
N LEU A 39 0.88 8.79 -9.18
CA LEU A 39 0.94 9.16 -7.76
C LEU A 39 -0.47 9.44 -7.21
N ALA A 40 -1.29 10.19 -7.96
CA ALA A 40 -2.67 10.50 -7.57
C ALA A 40 -3.52 9.22 -7.47
N VAL A 41 -3.35 8.28 -8.40
CA VAL A 41 -4.01 6.98 -8.35
C VAL A 41 -3.51 6.16 -7.15
N ALA A 42 -2.21 6.13 -6.88
CA ALA A 42 -1.64 5.42 -5.74
C ALA A 42 -2.21 5.95 -4.41
N GLN A 43 -2.35 7.27 -4.26
CA GLN A 43 -3.00 7.87 -3.08
C GLN A 43 -4.48 7.47 -2.96
N ALA A 44 -5.24 7.54 -4.05
CA ALA A 44 -6.66 7.15 -4.03
C ALA A 44 -6.84 5.69 -3.58
N LEU A 45 -5.92 4.82 -4.01
CA LEU A 45 -5.90 3.42 -3.60
C LEU A 45 -5.48 3.23 -2.14
N TYR A 46 -4.51 4.00 -1.66
CA TYR A 46 -4.10 4.01 -0.25
C TYR A 46 -5.29 4.36 0.66
N PHE A 47 -6.00 5.45 0.38
CA PHE A 47 -7.22 5.83 1.11
C PHE A 47 -8.33 4.78 0.98
N GLY A 48 -8.52 4.22 -0.22
CA GLY A 48 -9.49 3.15 -0.45
C GLY A 48 -9.21 1.90 0.37
N ALA A 49 -7.93 1.51 0.50
CA ALA A 49 -7.51 0.39 1.33
C ALA A 49 -7.68 0.69 2.83
N LEU A 50 -7.28 1.90 3.27
CA LEU A 50 -7.45 2.38 4.65
C LEU A 50 -8.91 2.38 5.10
N ALA A 51 -9.84 2.75 4.21
CA ALA A 51 -11.27 2.72 4.51
C ALA A 51 -11.83 1.30 4.65
N GLN A 52 -11.21 0.31 4.00
CA GLN A 52 -11.65 -1.09 4.03
C GLN A 52 -11.05 -1.90 5.18
N GLU A 53 -9.85 -1.54 5.65
CA GLU A 53 -9.15 -2.14 6.79
C GLU A 53 -10.03 -2.32 8.06
N PRO A 54 -10.66 -1.28 8.63
CA PRO A 54 -11.45 -1.42 9.85
C PRO A 54 -12.73 -2.24 9.64
N ALA A 55 -13.29 -2.22 8.44
CA ALA A 55 -14.45 -3.05 8.08
C ALA A 55 -14.07 -4.55 8.03
N CYS A 56 -12.87 -4.86 7.53
CA CYS A 56 -12.29 -6.20 7.55
C CYS A 56 -12.01 -6.66 8.97
N VAL A 57 -11.33 -5.86 9.80
CA VAL A 57 -11.01 -6.22 11.20
C VAL A 57 -12.26 -6.53 12.03
N LYS A 58 -13.39 -5.81 11.82
CA LYS A 58 -14.67 -6.10 12.47
C LYS A 58 -15.34 -7.40 12.01
N ALA A 59 -15.05 -7.90 10.81
CA ALA A 59 -15.69 -9.08 10.23
C ALA A 59 -15.08 -10.42 10.70
N GLY A 60 -14.05 -10.39 11.54
CA GLY A 60 -13.35 -11.57 12.04
C GLY A 60 -12.02 -11.78 11.33
N PHE A 61 -10.96 -11.94 12.13
CA PHE A 61 -9.58 -12.00 11.64
C PHE A 61 -9.38 -13.18 10.69
N HIS A 62 -9.16 -12.88 9.40
CA HIS A 62 -8.81 -13.88 8.40
C HIS A 62 -7.35 -13.73 7.99
N PRO A 63 -6.62 -14.84 7.74
CA PRO A 63 -5.29 -14.85 7.12
C PRO A 63 -5.17 -13.92 5.89
N SER A 64 -6.26 -13.76 5.15
CA SER A 64 -6.36 -12.88 3.98
C SER A 64 -6.20 -11.38 4.30
N HIS A 65 -6.32 -10.93 5.56
CA HIS A 65 -6.00 -9.55 5.94
C HIS A 65 -4.49 -9.27 5.89
N ALA A 66 -3.63 -10.29 6.06
CA ALA A 66 -2.19 -10.15 5.85
C ALA A 66 -1.83 -9.87 4.39
N ALA A 67 -2.66 -10.29 3.43
CA ALA A 67 -2.44 -9.99 2.02
C ALA A 67 -2.77 -8.53 1.67
N MET A 68 -3.58 -7.82 2.47
CA MET A 68 -3.91 -6.41 2.25
C MET A 68 -2.79 -5.45 2.64
N THR A 69 -1.80 -5.89 3.40
CA THR A 69 -0.68 -5.03 3.79
C THR A 69 0.30 -4.81 2.63
N PHE A 70 0.37 -5.74 1.67
CA PHE A 70 1.19 -5.62 0.46
C PHE A 70 0.86 -4.38 -0.39
N PRO A 71 -0.39 -4.15 -0.82
CA PRO A 71 -0.73 -2.94 -1.59
C PRO A 71 -0.49 -1.64 -0.80
N PHE A 72 -0.54 -1.68 0.53
CA PHE A 72 -0.30 -0.52 1.40
C PHE A 72 1.19 -0.13 1.44
N VAL A 73 2.09 -1.12 1.58
CA VAL A 73 3.54 -0.92 1.50
C VAL A 73 3.96 -0.49 0.08
N VAL A 74 3.33 -1.08 -0.95
CA VAL A 74 3.62 -0.71 -2.35
C VAL A 74 3.17 0.72 -2.63
N ALA A 75 2.00 1.17 -2.12
CA ALA A 75 1.53 2.53 -2.30
C ALA A 75 2.45 3.58 -1.64
N THR A 76 2.89 3.33 -0.40
CA THR A 76 3.82 4.21 0.32
C THR A 76 5.21 4.26 -0.33
N THR A 77 5.68 3.12 -0.86
CA THR A 77 6.91 3.05 -1.65
C THR A 77 6.78 3.85 -2.95
N ALA A 78 5.63 3.75 -3.63
CA ALA A 78 5.34 4.49 -4.85
C ALA A 78 5.30 6.01 -4.60
N LEU A 79 4.70 6.44 -3.48
CA LEU A 79 4.70 7.84 -3.06
C LEU A 79 6.12 8.36 -2.83
N SER A 80 6.89 7.64 -2.01
CA SER A 80 8.27 8.01 -1.66
C SER A 80 9.15 8.11 -2.91
N SER A 81 9.04 7.13 -3.81
CA SER A 81 9.77 7.10 -5.09
C SER A 81 9.34 8.26 -5.99
N GLY A 82 8.04 8.52 -6.12
CA GLY A 82 7.52 9.64 -6.90
C GLY A 82 8.00 10.99 -6.38
N MET A 83 7.96 11.24 -5.07
CA MET A 83 8.48 12.48 -4.49
C MET A 83 9.99 12.63 -4.72
N SER A 84 10.75 11.55 -4.59
CA SER A 84 12.20 11.57 -4.86
C SER A 84 12.52 11.89 -6.33
N PHE A 85 11.62 11.55 -7.25
CA PHE A 85 11.70 11.91 -8.66
C PHE A 85 11.25 13.36 -8.93
N LEU A 86 10.17 13.82 -8.30
CA LEU A 86 9.63 15.17 -8.50
C LEU A 86 10.49 16.27 -7.86
N SER A 87 11.20 15.97 -6.77
CA SER A 87 12.05 16.93 -6.04
C SER A 87 13.20 17.51 -6.88
N PRO A 88 14.02 16.71 -7.59
CA PRO A 88 15.04 17.22 -8.51
C PRO A 88 14.46 17.72 -9.84
N ALA A 89 13.23 17.36 -10.20
CA ALA A 89 12.57 17.80 -11.44
C ALA A 89 12.11 19.28 -11.42
N GLY A 90 12.44 20.05 -10.38
CA GLY A 90 12.09 21.47 -10.27
C GLY A 90 10.65 21.74 -9.83
N MET A 91 9.89 20.70 -9.44
CA MET A 91 8.57 20.87 -8.83
C MET A 91 8.72 21.20 -7.34
N ALA A 92 8.18 22.35 -6.93
CA ALA A 92 8.08 22.73 -5.53
C ALA A 92 7.05 21.83 -4.82
N LEU A 93 7.51 20.67 -4.32
CA LEU A 93 6.71 19.78 -3.51
C LEU A 93 6.41 20.47 -2.16
N PRO A 94 5.14 20.66 -1.78
CA PRO A 94 4.82 21.21 -0.46
C PRO A 94 5.39 20.31 0.65
N PRO A 95 5.96 20.89 1.73
CA PRO A 95 6.51 20.12 2.86
C PRO A 95 5.47 19.19 3.52
N ALA A 96 4.19 19.51 3.35
CA ALA A 96 3.08 18.66 3.77
C ALA A 96 3.09 17.27 3.11
N LEU A 97 3.57 17.13 1.87
CA LEU A 97 3.68 15.82 1.19
C LEU A 97 4.75 14.93 1.81
N PHE A 98 5.89 15.51 2.22
CA PHE A 98 6.93 14.76 2.92
C PHE A 98 6.46 14.30 4.29
N ALA A 99 5.76 15.17 5.03
CA ALA A 99 5.14 14.79 6.30
C ALA A 99 4.08 13.69 6.11
N LEU A 100 3.22 13.82 5.08
CA LEU A 100 2.21 12.82 4.75
C LEU A 100 2.86 11.46 4.44
N SER A 101 3.88 11.43 3.58
CA SER A 101 4.58 10.20 3.24
C SER A 101 5.23 9.52 4.43
N ALA A 102 5.85 10.29 5.34
CA ALA A 102 6.42 9.74 6.56
C ALA A 102 5.34 9.11 7.46
N VAL A 103 4.20 9.78 7.60
CA VAL A 103 3.05 9.28 8.36
C VAL A 103 2.47 8.02 7.72
N GLU A 104 2.27 8.02 6.40
CA GLU A 104 1.74 6.87 5.69
C GLU A 104 2.67 5.65 5.78
N ASN A 105 3.98 5.87 5.64
CA ASN A 105 4.98 4.81 5.79
C ASN A 105 5.01 4.25 7.22
N ALA A 106 4.93 5.10 8.24
CA ALA A 106 4.86 4.67 9.63
C ALA A 106 3.58 3.86 9.92
N LEU A 107 2.43 4.29 9.39
CA LEU A 107 1.17 3.55 9.49
C LEU A 107 1.26 2.21 8.78
N ALA A 108 1.87 2.17 7.59
CA ALA A 108 2.08 0.94 6.83
C ALA A 108 2.92 -0.09 7.60
N CYS A 109 4.06 0.35 8.16
CA CYS A 109 4.91 -0.47 9.02
C CYS A 109 4.17 -0.97 10.27
N ALA A 110 3.46 -0.09 10.98
CA ALA A 110 2.73 -0.48 12.18
C ALA A 110 1.62 -1.51 11.86
N MET A 111 0.87 -1.32 10.77
CA MET A 111 -0.17 -2.27 10.36
C MET A 111 0.41 -3.62 9.90
N THR A 112 1.51 -3.61 9.13
CA THR A 112 2.20 -4.85 8.73
C THR A 112 2.70 -5.63 9.95
N GLU A 113 3.35 -4.97 10.91
CA GLU A 113 3.84 -5.61 12.14
C GLU A 113 2.70 -6.17 12.99
N LEU A 114 1.61 -5.43 13.18
CA LEU A 114 0.43 -5.89 13.93
C LEU A 114 -0.19 -7.14 13.32
N VAL A 115 -0.33 -7.16 11.99
CA VAL A 115 -0.91 -8.31 11.28
C VAL A 115 0.04 -9.49 11.30
N LEU A 116 1.35 -9.27 11.13
CA LEU A 116 2.37 -10.30 11.25
C LEU A 116 2.35 -10.94 12.64
N PHE A 117 2.31 -10.14 13.71
CA PHE A 117 2.27 -10.64 15.08
C PHE A 117 1.03 -11.53 15.32
N LYS A 118 -0.15 -11.08 14.89
CA LYS A 118 -1.38 -11.89 14.98
C LYS A 118 -1.30 -13.17 14.15
N TYR A 119 -0.68 -13.12 12.98
CA TYR A 119 -0.50 -14.29 12.12
C TYR A 119 0.44 -15.33 12.74
N VAL A 120 1.59 -14.89 13.26
CA VAL A 120 2.55 -15.75 13.97
C VAL A 120 1.89 -16.43 15.16
N ARG A 121 1.09 -15.68 15.94
CA ARG A 121 0.33 -16.24 17.06
C ARG A 121 -0.69 -17.30 16.60
N PHE A 122 -1.46 -17.02 15.55
CA PHE A 122 -2.40 -17.98 14.97
C PHE A 122 -1.70 -19.27 14.48
N LEU A 123 -0.55 -19.12 13.82
CA LEU A 123 0.23 -20.26 13.32
C LEU A 123 0.81 -21.09 14.47
N SER A 124 1.27 -20.43 15.53
CA SER A 124 1.80 -21.08 16.74
C SER A 124 0.72 -21.88 17.48
N GLU A 125 -0.48 -21.30 17.65
CA GLU A 125 -1.65 -22.00 18.24
C GLU A 125 -2.08 -23.21 17.38
N ARG A 126 -2.05 -23.09 16.04
CA ARG A 126 -2.30 -24.19 15.09
C ARG A 126 -1.24 -25.29 15.15
N SER A 127 0.02 -24.95 15.38
CA SER A 127 1.13 -25.91 15.49
C SER A 127 1.09 -26.68 16.80
N ASN A 128 0.72 -26.02 17.91
CA ASN A 128 0.65 -26.63 19.23
C ASN A 128 -0.53 -27.61 19.39
N ASN A 129 -1.63 -27.41 18.65
CA ASN A 129 -2.82 -28.25 18.72
C ASN A 129 -2.76 -29.51 17.82
N ARG A 130 -1.59 -29.82 17.26
CA ARG A 130 -1.32 -31.00 16.41
C ARG A 130 -0.31 -31.99 17.03
N GLY A 131 0.20 -31.72 18.23
CA GLY A 131 1.01 -32.64 19.03
C GLY A 131 0.17 -33.26 20.14
#